data_AF-A0A0C3H817-F1
#
_entry.id   AF-A0A0C3H817-F1
#
_cell.length_a   1.000
_cell.length_b   1.000
_cell.length_c   1.000
_cell.angle_alpha   90.00
_cell.angle_beta   90.00
_cell.angle_gamma   90.00
#
_symmetry.space_group_name_H-M   'P 1'
#
loop_
_entity.id
_entity.type
_entity.pdbx_description
1 polymer ?
#
loop_
_entity_poly.entity_id
_entity_poly.type
_entity_poly.pdbx_seq_one_letter_code
_entity_poly.pdbx_strand_id
1 'polypeptide(L)'
;MGSDPEETADIPTSIRAVQDSRNADSCSRTLVICLDGTGDKFDNDNSNVVNFVACLKKDSASQITYYQSGIGTYDGHGMSRGFSAAVDMAVGSGLGVHIKDAYRFIMQYYQEGDKICLLGFSRGSYTVRCLAGMLHKVGLLPAGNDAQISFAYEIYKDDTPEGWKMSAEFKETFCTNVTVYFVGVWDCVASVGFIPRILPFSKSPTNTISYFRHAMSLDEHRAKFKCFISSRTKAQQELIEKKAATASKLNKDREEKLLESQFDKEDHTISKPTSPDVLEVWFAGAHCDVGGGAVPNETRHMLSRIPLRWMIRQCFACNTGIIFDTSSLADVGIDVPSVWPTYIPNKVPIDSQKNEMGTKTQEIFFHTDTFTDDKNRLLEMLPEQVEDHFDALQPINDMLKQAKGWWVLEIWPVKVKTQKKANQWEKKVAMNLGRFRPVQEIEPKMHWTVKLRMEKTGYKLKNDVAKDATWNLTA
;
A
#
# COMPACT_ATOMS: atom_id res chain seq x y z
N MET A 1 32.31 -33.92 27.27
CA MET A 1 31.75 -33.37 26.02
C MET A 1 31.32 -31.95 26.37
N GLY A 2 32.17 -30.98 26.06
CA GLY A 2 31.84 -29.58 26.24
C GLY A 2 30.82 -29.19 25.19
N SER A 3 29.69 -28.63 25.62
CA SER A 3 28.78 -27.92 24.75
C SER A 3 29.48 -26.64 24.29
N ASP A 4 29.77 -26.54 23.00
CA ASP A 4 30.20 -25.29 22.40
C ASP A 4 29.13 -24.23 22.67
N PRO A 5 29.50 -23.00 23.10
CA PRO A 5 28.55 -21.91 23.21
C PRO A 5 28.00 -21.61 21.81
N GLU A 6 26.67 -21.54 21.67
CA GLU A 6 26.03 -21.02 20.45
C GLU A 6 26.65 -19.65 20.14
N GLU A 7 27.48 -19.61 19.10
CA GLU A 7 28.08 -18.41 18.56
C GLU A 7 26.93 -17.53 18.03
N THR A 8 26.49 -16.56 18.82
CA THR A 8 25.49 -15.59 18.39
C THR A 8 26.10 -14.76 17.28
N ALA A 9 25.81 -15.14 16.03
CA ALA A 9 26.31 -14.43 14.85
C ALA A 9 25.93 -12.94 14.97
N ASP A 10 26.93 -12.06 14.87
CA ASP A 10 26.72 -10.61 14.91
C ASP A 10 25.71 -10.19 13.84
N ILE A 11 24.67 -9.45 14.26
CA ILE A 11 23.61 -8.98 13.37
C ILE A 11 24.23 -8.00 12.36
N PRO A 12 24.00 -8.18 11.04
CA PRO A 12 24.58 -7.31 10.02
C PRO A 12 24.01 -5.89 10.10
N THR A 13 24.77 -4.89 9.64
CA THR A 13 24.32 -3.49 9.59
C THR A 13 23.16 -3.25 8.62
N SER A 14 23.00 -4.12 7.63
CA SER A 14 21.88 -4.11 6.71
C SER A 14 21.40 -5.52 6.42
N ILE A 15 20.09 -5.68 6.26
CA ILE A 15 19.43 -6.96 6.07
C ILE A 15 18.66 -6.95 4.75
N ARG A 16 18.80 -8.02 3.97
CA ARG A 16 18.02 -8.24 2.75
C ARG A 16 16.69 -8.90 3.09
N ALA A 17 15.60 -8.39 2.54
CA ALA A 17 14.24 -8.86 2.73
C ALA A 17 13.98 -10.16 1.96
N VAL A 18 14.40 -11.27 2.56
CA VAL A 18 14.24 -12.65 2.08
C VAL A 18 13.83 -13.54 3.25
N GLN A 19 13.18 -14.65 2.94
CA GLN A 19 12.73 -15.62 3.94
C GLN A 19 13.90 -16.37 4.59
N ASP A 20 14.96 -16.64 3.85
CA ASP A 20 16.19 -17.24 4.38
C ASP A 20 17.41 -16.53 3.77
N SER A 21 18.14 -15.80 4.61
CA SER A 21 19.34 -15.07 4.19
C SER A 21 20.52 -15.97 3.81
N ARG A 22 20.53 -17.23 4.27
CA ARG A 22 21.61 -18.19 3.97
C ARG A 22 21.54 -18.73 2.54
N ASN A 23 20.35 -18.71 1.94
CA ASN A 23 20.08 -19.19 0.58
C ASN A 23 19.75 -18.03 -0.38
N ALA A 24 20.07 -16.80 -0.01
CA ALA A 24 19.73 -15.63 -0.81
C ALA A 24 20.62 -15.57 -2.06
N ASP A 25 20.05 -15.87 -3.23
CA ASP A 25 20.72 -15.66 -4.50
C ASP A 25 21.12 -14.18 -4.65
N SER A 26 22.43 -13.93 -4.74
CA SER A 26 23.02 -12.59 -4.77
C SER A 26 22.83 -11.84 -6.10
N CYS A 27 22.11 -12.39 -7.07
CA CYS A 27 22.26 -12.02 -8.48
C CYS A 27 21.26 -10.98 -9.03
N SER A 28 20.16 -10.64 -8.36
CA SER A 28 19.20 -9.62 -8.86
C SER A 28 19.22 -8.36 -8.02
N ARG A 29 19.33 -7.19 -8.68
CA ARG A 29 19.20 -5.90 -7.98
C ARG A 29 17.72 -5.59 -7.77
N THR A 30 17.42 -4.75 -6.80
CA THR A 30 16.05 -4.31 -6.52
C THR A 30 15.90 -2.82 -6.81
N LEU A 31 14.97 -2.47 -7.70
CA LEU A 31 14.53 -1.09 -7.92
C LEU A 31 13.33 -0.83 -6.99
N VAL A 32 13.49 0.09 -6.04
CA VAL A 32 12.48 0.46 -5.05
C VAL A 32 11.94 1.85 -5.37
N ILE A 33 10.69 1.91 -5.85
CA ILE A 33 10.01 3.14 -6.25
C ILE A 33 8.96 3.47 -5.18
N CYS A 34 9.11 4.61 -4.52
CA CYS A 34 8.27 5.06 -3.41
C CYS A 34 7.56 6.37 -3.81
N LEU A 35 6.23 6.33 -3.99
CA LEU A 35 5.43 7.48 -4.41
C LEU A 35 4.48 7.91 -3.28
N ASP A 36 4.61 9.15 -2.82
CA ASP A 36 3.89 9.63 -1.64
C ASP A 36 2.46 10.12 -1.92
N GLY A 37 1.67 10.27 -0.85
CA GLY A 37 0.35 10.87 -0.88
C GLY A 37 0.39 12.35 -1.22
N THR A 38 -0.65 12.89 -1.84
CA THR A 38 -0.67 14.31 -2.20
C THR A 38 -0.68 15.22 -1.00
N GLY A 39 0.16 16.26 -1.05
CA GLY A 39 0.39 17.17 0.05
C GLY A 39 1.48 16.69 0.99
N ASP A 40 1.83 15.39 0.94
CA ASP A 40 2.87 14.81 1.77
C ASP A 40 4.25 15.05 1.15
N LYS A 41 5.17 15.46 2.02
CA LYS A 41 6.59 15.65 1.75
C LYS A 41 7.35 15.33 3.03
N PHE A 42 8.67 15.28 2.94
CA PHE A 42 9.50 15.23 4.13
C PHE A 42 9.30 16.51 4.95
N ASP A 43 8.70 16.38 6.13
CA ASP A 43 8.48 17.45 7.10
C ASP A 43 8.33 16.89 8.53
N ASN A 44 7.59 17.58 9.40
CA ASN A 44 7.50 17.24 10.83
C ASN A 44 6.44 16.15 11.11
N ASP A 45 5.69 15.71 10.10
CA ASP A 45 4.64 14.69 10.20
C ASP A 45 4.72 13.74 8.99
N ASN A 46 5.77 12.92 8.97
CA ASN A 46 6.12 12.07 7.85
C ASN A 46 5.10 10.93 7.59
N SER A 47 4.90 10.64 6.30
CA SER A 47 4.16 9.48 5.85
C SER A 47 4.92 8.17 6.09
N ASN A 48 4.22 7.05 6.02
CA ASN A 48 4.81 5.72 6.01
C ASN A 48 5.65 5.46 4.75
N VAL A 49 5.44 6.21 3.66
CA VAL A 49 6.35 6.15 2.49
C VAL A 49 7.70 6.72 2.87
N VAL A 50 7.73 7.89 3.52
CA VAL A 50 8.97 8.49 4.03
C VAL A 50 9.62 7.61 5.08
N ASN A 51 8.86 7.11 6.06
CA ASN A 51 9.40 6.22 7.09
C ASN A 51 9.93 4.90 6.51
N PHE A 52 9.29 4.36 5.46
CA PHE A 52 9.80 3.21 4.73
C PHE A 52 11.13 3.53 4.03
N VAL A 53 11.22 4.67 3.34
CA VAL A 53 12.46 5.14 2.70
C VAL A 53 13.57 5.35 3.72
N ALA A 54 13.24 5.85 4.93
CA ALA A 54 14.20 6.00 6.02
C ALA A 54 14.85 4.67 6.39
N CYS A 55 14.10 3.56 6.33
CA CYS A 55 14.60 2.22 6.60
C CYS A 55 15.47 1.60 5.49
N LEU A 56 15.48 2.16 4.28
CA LEU A 56 16.21 1.56 3.15
C LEU A 56 17.70 1.83 3.21
N LYS A 57 18.51 0.81 2.87
CA LYS A 57 19.91 1.02 2.51
C LYS A 57 20.02 1.75 1.17
N LYS A 58 20.56 2.97 1.17
CA LYS A 58 20.57 3.86 -0.02
C LYS A 58 21.88 3.80 -0.80
N ASP A 59 22.93 3.24 -0.22
CA ASP A 59 24.31 3.20 -0.73
C ASP A 59 24.72 1.78 -1.17
N SER A 60 23.85 1.09 -1.92
CA SER A 60 24.11 -0.29 -2.37
C SER A 60 24.08 -0.40 -3.89
N ALA A 61 25.07 -1.08 -4.49
CA ALA A 61 25.06 -1.38 -5.93
C ALA A 61 23.94 -2.37 -6.32
N SER A 62 23.37 -3.10 -5.35
CA SER A 62 22.30 -4.08 -5.57
C SER A 62 20.90 -3.55 -5.23
N GLN A 63 20.78 -2.27 -4.88
CA GLN A 63 19.49 -1.62 -4.64
C GLN A 63 19.50 -0.19 -5.16
N ILE A 64 18.49 0.18 -5.93
CA ILE A 64 18.31 1.53 -6.44
C ILE A 64 16.98 2.06 -5.89
N THR A 65 17.01 3.23 -5.25
CA THR A 65 15.82 3.83 -4.62
C THR A 65 15.41 5.11 -5.33
N TYR A 66 14.11 5.25 -5.58
CA TYR A 66 13.48 6.48 -6.06
C TYR A 66 12.36 6.89 -5.12
N TYR A 67 12.40 8.11 -4.62
CA TYR A 67 11.32 8.73 -3.87
C TYR A 67 10.77 9.93 -4.64
N GLN A 68 9.45 10.00 -4.72
CA GLN A 68 8.74 11.15 -5.24
C GLN A 68 7.71 11.61 -4.20
N SER A 69 7.79 12.88 -3.81
CA SER A 69 6.80 13.49 -2.92
C SER A 69 5.42 13.58 -3.58
N GLY A 70 4.42 13.90 -2.78
CA GLY A 70 3.04 14.04 -3.24
C GLY A 70 2.84 15.09 -4.32
N ILE A 71 1.87 14.85 -5.21
CA ILE A 71 1.40 15.85 -6.18
C ILE A 71 1.17 17.21 -5.49
N GLY A 72 1.63 18.32 -6.08
CA GLY A 72 1.39 19.68 -5.58
C GLY A 72 2.29 20.15 -4.43
N THR A 73 3.37 19.44 -4.09
CA THR A 73 4.30 19.85 -3.01
C THR A 73 5.39 20.87 -3.42
N TYR A 74 5.68 21.02 -4.71
CA TYR A 74 6.79 21.86 -5.21
C TYR A 74 6.38 23.24 -5.72
N ASP A 75 5.08 23.52 -5.84
CA ASP A 75 4.61 24.82 -6.29
C ASP A 75 4.80 25.81 -5.12
N GLY A 76 5.77 26.72 -5.22
CA GLY A 76 6.30 27.59 -4.15
C GLY A 76 5.33 28.51 -3.40
N HIS A 77 4.02 28.31 -3.54
CA HIS A 77 2.99 28.84 -2.67
C HIS A 77 2.51 27.70 -1.79
N GLY A 78 3.12 27.57 -0.61
CA GLY A 78 2.82 26.50 0.35
C GLY A 78 1.32 26.19 0.39
N MET A 79 0.98 24.94 0.10
CA MET A 79 -0.40 24.49 -0.01
C MET A 79 -1.18 24.90 1.24
N SER A 80 -2.24 25.69 1.08
CA SER A 80 -3.03 26.16 2.21
C SER A 80 -3.52 24.96 3.03
N ARG A 81 -3.19 24.88 4.32
CA ARG A 81 -3.76 23.87 5.23
C ARG A 81 -5.27 24.13 5.39
N GLY A 82 -6.11 23.53 4.53
CA GLY A 82 -7.56 23.72 4.58
C GLY A 82 -8.34 23.42 3.30
N PHE A 83 -9.56 23.97 3.22
CA PHE A 83 -10.55 23.73 2.15
C PHE A 83 -10.05 24.07 0.74
N SER A 84 -9.16 25.08 0.60
CA SER A 84 -8.59 25.46 -0.70
C SER A 84 -7.66 24.38 -1.27
N ALA A 85 -6.89 23.68 -0.42
CA ALA A 85 -6.11 22.52 -0.87
C ALA A 85 -7.03 21.42 -1.44
N ALA A 86 -8.22 21.18 -0.89
CA ALA A 86 -9.12 20.15 -1.42
C ALA A 86 -9.65 20.45 -2.83
N VAL A 87 -9.73 21.73 -3.21
CA VAL A 87 -10.14 22.20 -4.53
C VAL A 87 -8.96 22.19 -5.51
N ASP A 88 -7.78 22.68 -5.10
CA ASP A 88 -6.56 22.64 -5.92
C ASP A 88 -6.09 21.19 -6.18
N MET A 89 -6.25 20.32 -5.19
CA MET A 89 -6.01 18.88 -5.29
C MET A 89 -6.90 18.17 -6.32
N ALA A 90 -7.96 18.82 -6.82
CA ALA A 90 -8.90 18.27 -7.81
C ALA A 90 -8.51 18.53 -9.27
N VAL A 91 -7.44 19.30 -9.52
CA VAL A 91 -6.92 19.57 -10.87
C VAL A 91 -5.96 18.45 -11.28
N GLY A 92 -6.46 17.50 -12.09
CA GLY A 92 -5.78 16.25 -12.47
C GLY A 92 -4.53 16.38 -13.36
N SER A 93 -3.88 17.54 -13.44
CA SER A 93 -2.67 17.76 -14.26
C SER A 93 -1.41 17.11 -13.69
N GLY A 94 -1.33 16.92 -12.35
CA GLY A 94 -0.14 16.37 -11.71
C GLY A 94 0.06 14.85 -11.84
N LEU A 95 -1.02 14.06 -11.92
CA LEU A 95 -0.93 12.60 -11.92
C LEU A 95 -0.10 12.06 -13.10
N GLY A 96 -0.32 12.59 -14.30
CA GLY A 96 0.41 12.15 -15.49
C GLY A 96 1.89 12.52 -15.45
N VAL A 97 2.26 13.61 -14.80
CA VAL A 97 3.68 13.99 -14.59
C VAL A 97 4.36 12.96 -13.69
N HIS A 98 3.75 12.65 -12.55
CA HIS A 98 4.30 11.69 -11.59
C HIS A 98 4.49 10.29 -12.19
N ILE A 99 3.48 9.79 -12.94
CA ILE A 99 3.59 8.50 -13.64
C ILE A 99 4.75 8.52 -14.64
N LYS A 100 4.86 9.56 -15.47
CA LYS A 100 5.92 9.68 -16.48
C LYS A 100 7.31 9.79 -15.86
N ASP A 101 7.45 10.50 -14.74
CA ASP A 101 8.74 10.66 -14.06
C ASP A 101 9.21 9.36 -13.41
N ALA A 102 8.31 8.63 -12.74
CA ALA A 102 8.61 7.31 -12.19
C ALA A 102 8.89 6.28 -13.32
N TYR A 103 8.14 6.34 -14.42
CA TYR A 103 8.40 5.53 -15.62
C TYR A 103 9.79 5.83 -16.21
N ARG A 104 10.14 7.12 -16.36
CA ARG A 104 11.47 7.56 -16.82
C ARG A 104 12.57 7.01 -15.93
N PHE A 105 12.37 7.03 -14.62
CA PHE A 105 13.34 6.48 -13.69
C PHE A 105 13.58 4.99 -13.94
N ILE A 106 12.51 4.20 -14.02
CA ILE A 106 12.62 2.76 -14.33
C ILE A 106 13.30 2.56 -15.70
N MET A 107 12.90 3.33 -16.71
CA MET A 107 13.45 3.30 -18.07
C MET A 107 14.97 3.50 -18.08
N GLN A 108 15.47 4.38 -17.23
CA GLN A 108 16.89 4.75 -17.19
C GLN A 108 17.76 3.74 -16.44
N TYR A 109 17.23 3.07 -15.42
CA TYR A 109 18.02 2.29 -14.47
C TYR A 109 17.79 0.79 -14.50
N TYR A 110 16.67 0.32 -15.05
CA TYR A 110 16.34 -1.09 -15.13
C TYR A 110 17.36 -1.87 -15.95
N GLN A 111 17.82 -3.00 -15.41
CA GLN A 111 18.58 -4.02 -16.10
C GLN A 111 17.80 -5.34 -16.09
N GLU A 112 18.03 -6.17 -17.10
CA GLU A 112 17.38 -7.47 -17.18
C GLU A 112 17.65 -8.29 -15.91
N GLY A 113 16.58 -8.83 -15.32
CA GLY A 113 16.64 -9.59 -14.07
C GLY A 113 16.43 -8.76 -12.79
N ASP A 114 16.37 -7.42 -12.88
CA ASP A 114 16.06 -6.59 -11.72
C ASP A 114 14.62 -6.80 -11.22
N LYS A 115 14.43 -6.75 -9.90
CA LYS A 115 13.11 -6.76 -9.27
C LYS A 115 12.57 -5.33 -9.13
N ILE A 116 11.43 -5.04 -9.75
CA ILE A 116 10.72 -3.75 -9.60
C ILE A 116 9.75 -3.85 -8.41
N CYS A 117 9.98 -3.06 -7.37
CA CYS A 117 9.11 -2.96 -6.19
C CYS A 117 8.51 -1.54 -6.12
N LEU A 118 7.18 -1.44 -6.17
CA LEU A 118 6.45 -0.18 -6.17
C LEU A 118 5.68 0.01 -4.87
N LEU A 119 5.92 1.11 -4.19
CA LEU A 119 5.30 1.43 -2.91
C LEU A 119 4.60 2.79 -2.98
N GLY A 120 3.44 2.90 -2.37
CA GLY A 120 2.78 4.20 -2.30
C GLY A 120 1.73 4.34 -1.21
N PHE A 121 1.41 5.59 -0.90
CA PHE A 121 0.34 5.97 0.03
C PHE A 121 -0.70 6.84 -0.69
N SER A 122 -1.98 6.68 -0.36
CA SER A 122 -3.07 7.55 -0.80
C SER A 122 -3.18 7.65 -2.33
N ARG A 123 -2.88 8.82 -2.90
CA ARG A 123 -2.78 9.05 -4.36
C ARG A 123 -1.47 8.53 -4.96
N GLY A 124 -0.40 8.49 -4.18
CA GLY A 124 0.82 7.75 -4.54
C GLY A 124 0.53 6.27 -4.77
N SER A 125 -0.32 5.65 -3.95
CA SER A 125 -0.83 4.29 -4.18
C SER A 125 -1.55 4.13 -5.51
N TYR A 126 -2.38 5.11 -5.90
CA TYR A 126 -3.05 5.09 -7.20
C TYR A 126 -2.03 5.27 -8.34
N THR A 127 -1.03 6.13 -8.14
CA THR A 127 0.05 6.39 -9.09
C THR A 127 0.89 5.14 -9.35
N VAL A 128 1.31 4.40 -8.32
CA VAL A 128 2.05 3.13 -8.50
C VAL A 128 1.21 2.07 -9.21
N ARG A 129 -0.10 2.00 -8.96
CA ARG A 129 -1.00 1.08 -9.68
C ARG A 129 -1.12 1.46 -11.16
N CYS A 130 -1.20 2.75 -11.48
CA CYS A 130 -1.19 3.22 -12.87
C CYS A 130 0.16 2.99 -13.54
N LEU A 131 1.27 3.17 -12.82
CA LEU A 131 2.62 2.87 -13.30
C LEU A 131 2.77 1.38 -13.63
N ALA A 132 2.33 0.49 -12.74
CA ALA A 132 2.30 -0.95 -13.03
C ALA A 132 1.43 -1.27 -14.26
N GLY A 133 0.26 -0.64 -14.39
CA GLY A 133 -0.60 -0.78 -15.56
C GLY A 133 0.04 -0.27 -16.85
N MET A 134 0.81 0.82 -16.79
CA MET A 134 1.55 1.37 -17.94
C MET A 134 2.67 0.42 -18.36
N LEU A 135 3.48 -0.06 -17.41
CA LEU A 135 4.54 -1.05 -17.68
C LEU A 135 3.97 -2.33 -18.30
N HIS A 136 2.80 -2.78 -17.86
CA HIS A 136 2.13 -3.95 -18.43
C HIS A 136 1.60 -3.68 -19.85
N LYS A 137 0.87 -2.58 -20.04
CA LYS A 137 0.14 -2.30 -21.28
C LYS A 137 1.04 -1.85 -22.43
N VAL A 138 2.01 -0.97 -22.17
CA VAL A 138 2.86 -0.37 -23.22
C VAL A 138 4.32 -0.82 -23.14
N GLY A 139 4.71 -1.56 -22.10
CA GLY A 139 6.10 -2.00 -21.90
C GLY A 139 7.03 -0.91 -21.37
N LEU A 140 8.31 -1.24 -21.20
CA LEU A 140 9.36 -0.31 -20.80
C LEU A 140 10.22 0.09 -22.00
N LEU A 141 10.29 1.38 -22.30
CA LEU A 141 11.19 1.91 -23.34
C LEU A 141 12.67 1.66 -22.98
N PRO A 142 13.58 1.54 -23.97
CA PRO A 142 15.01 1.51 -23.70
C PRO A 142 15.49 2.86 -23.13
N ALA A 143 16.52 2.81 -22.28
CA ALA A 143 17.11 3.99 -21.65
C ALA A 143 17.47 5.09 -22.68
N GLY A 144 17.24 6.35 -22.30
CA GLY A 144 17.48 7.53 -23.15
C GLY A 144 16.38 7.91 -24.14
N ASN A 145 15.28 7.15 -24.24
CA ASN A 145 14.15 7.47 -25.13
C ASN A 145 13.13 8.46 -24.53
N ASP A 146 13.60 9.51 -23.86
CA ASP A 146 12.76 10.47 -23.13
C ASP A 146 11.63 11.12 -23.95
N ALA A 147 11.90 11.38 -25.23
CA ALA A 147 10.94 11.97 -26.15
C ALA A 147 9.70 11.09 -26.36
N GLN A 148 9.85 9.76 -26.21
CA GLN A 148 8.77 8.79 -26.43
C GLN A 148 7.86 8.60 -25.21
N ILE A 149 8.29 9.02 -24.02
CA ILE A 149 7.53 8.79 -22.78
C ILE A 149 6.14 9.44 -22.83
N SER A 150 6.03 10.64 -23.41
CA SER A 150 4.75 11.31 -23.55
C SER A 150 3.81 10.55 -24.49
N PHE A 151 4.33 10.03 -25.61
CA PHE A 151 3.53 9.21 -26.54
C PHE A 151 3.10 7.89 -25.90
N ALA A 152 4.02 7.19 -25.23
CA ALA A 152 3.72 5.96 -24.49
C ALA A 152 2.61 6.18 -23.44
N TYR A 153 2.63 7.34 -22.76
CA TYR A 153 1.58 7.69 -21.79
C TYR A 153 0.23 7.99 -22.45
N GLU A 154 0.18 8.66 -23.60
CA GLU A 154 -1.07 8.87 -24.34
C GLU A 154 -1.68 7.55 -24.82
N ILE A 155 -0.85 6.64 -25.36
CA ILE A 155 -1.25 5.29 -25.77
C ILE A 155 -1.77 4.49 -24.56
N TYR A 156 -1.06 4.55 -23.42
CA TYR A 156 -1.49 3.90 -22.19
C TYR A 156 -2.90 4.34 -21.75
N LYS A 157 -3.21 5.63 -21.82
CA LYS A 157 -4.52 6.18 -21.41
C LYS A 157 -5.69 5.79 -22.32
N ASP A 158 -5.42 5.35 -23.54
CA ASP A 158 -6.46 5.04 -24.53
C ASP A 158 -7.11 3.67 -24.23
N ASP A 159 -8.32 3.69 -23.69
CA ASP A 159 -9.12 2.50 -23.33
C ASP A 159 -10.00 1.97 -24.47
N THR A 160 -9.85 2.49 -25.70
CA THR A 160 -10.57 2.01 -26.90
C THR A 160 -9.97 0.71 -27.43
N PRO A 161 -10.75 -0.13 -28.15
CA PRO A 161 -10.22 -1.33 -28.81
C PRO A 161 -8.99 -1.05 -29.69
N GLU A 162 -9.00 0.08 -30.41
CA GLU A 162 -7.87 0.55 -31.20
C GLU A 162 -6.66 0.90 -30.32
N GLY A 163 -6.89 1.57 -29.19
CA GLY A 163 -5.85 1.89 -28.20
C GLY A 163 -5.20 0.65 -27.60
N TRP A 164 -5.97 -0.41 -27.34
CA TRP A 164 -5.44 -1.70 -26.88
C TRP A 164 -4.54 -2.36 -27.92
N LYS A 165 -5.00 -2.42 -29.17
CA LYS A 165 -4.20 -2.96 -30.28
C LYS A 165 -2.92 -2.15 -30.51
N MET A 166 -3.03 -0.82 -30.53
CA MET A 166 -1.89 0.08 -30.69
C MET A 166 -0.90 -0.04 -29.53
N SER A 167 -1.38 -0.33 -28.32
CA SER A 167 -0.50 -0.58 -27.17
C SER A 167 0.33 -1.85 -27.34
N ALA A 168 -0.28 -2.93 -27.85
CA ALA A 168 0.43 -4.18 -28.14
C ALA A 168 1.49 -3.96 -29.24
N GLU A 169 1.13 -3.31 -30.34
CA GLU A 169 2.05 -2.99 -31.44
C GLU A 169 3.19 -2.08 -30.97
N PHE A 170 2.89 -1.06 -30.16
CA PHE A 170 3.90 -0.16 -29.58
C PHE A 170 4.86 -0.92 -28.67
N LYS A 171 4.32 -1.78 -27.80
CA LYS A 171 5.09 -2.59 -26.86
C LYS A 171 6.03 -3.55 -27.59
N GLU A 172 5.55 -4.24 -28.63
CA GLU A 172 6.35 -5.15 -29.46
C GLU A 172 7.43 -4.40 -30.25
N THR A 173 7.12 -3.20 -30.76
CA THR A 173 8.04 -2.45 -31.63
C THR A 173 9.14 -1.73 -30.86
N PHE A 174 8.81 -1.08 -29.74
CA PHE A 174 9.71 -0.12 -29.10
C PHE A 174 10.14 -0.49 -27.69
N CYS A 175 9.49 -1.45 -27.03
CA CYS A 175 9.66 -1.67 -25.60
C CYS A 175 10.24 -3.05 -25.28
N THR A 176 10.81 -3.13 -24.08
CA THR A 176 11.18 -4.38 -23.42
C THR A 176 10.10 -4.75 -22.40
N ASN A 177 9.89 -6.05 -22.22
CA ASN A 177 8.95 -6.56 -21.22
C ASN A 177 9.58 -6.56 -19.85
N VAL A 178 8.86 -5.99 -18.89
CA VAL A 178 9.24 -6.00 -17.49
C VAL A 178 8.09 -6.49 -16.64
N THR A 179 8.43 -7.14 -15.54
CA THR A 179 7.47 -7.69 -14.59
C THR A 179 7.58 -6.89 -13.29
N VAL A 180 6.45 -6.46 -12.74
CA VAL A 180 6.43 -5.80 -11.44
C VAL A 180 6.45 -6.87 -10.36
N TYR A 181 7.50 -6.92 -9.55
CA TYR A 181 7.65 -7.98 -8.56
C TYR A 181 6.72 -7.77 -7.36
N PHE A 182 6.69 -6.55 -6.81
CA PHE A 182 5.95 -6.26 -5.59
C PHE A 182 5.25 -4.91 -5.68
N VAL A 183 4.00 -4.84 -5.26
CA VAL A 183 3.25 -3.60 -5.07
C VAL A 183 2.72 -3.53 -3.64
N GLY A 184 3.24 -2.58 -2.85
CA GLY A 184 2.83 -2.34 -1.47
C GLY A 184 2.13 -0.99 -1.33
N VAL A 185 0.86 -0.97 -0.93
CA VAL A 185 0.09 0.28 -0.84
C VAL A 185 -0.55 0.49 0.52
N TRP A 186 -0.50 1.73 1.01
CA TRP A 186 -1.26 2.20 2.17
C TRP A 186 -2.48 3.00 1.70
N ASP A 187 -3.66 2.64 2.22
CA ASP A 187 -4.98 3.21 1.99
C ASP A 187 -5.18 3.88 0.62
N CYS A 188 -5.05 3.09 -0.46
CA CYS A 188 -5.16 3.58 -1.82
C CYS A 188 -6.49 4.32 -2.05
N VAL A 189 -6.43 5.59 -2.48
CA VAL A 189 -7.59 6.37 -2.88
C VAL A 189 -7.44 6.78 -4.34
N ALA A 190 -8.50 6.60 -5.14
CA ALA A 190 -8.49 7.05 -6.53
C ALA A 190 -8.34 8.58 -6.60
N SER A 191 -7.77 9.08 -7.71
CA SER A 191 -7.61 10.50 -7.96
C SER A 191 -8.91 11.26 -7.68
N VAL A 192 -8.83 12.20 -6.74
CA VAL A 192 -9.91 13.15 -6.45
C VAL A 192 -9.98 14.14 -7.60
N GLY A 193 -11.12 14.15 -8.29
CA GLY A 193 -11.46 15.10 -9.34
C GLY A 193 -12.98 15.07 -9.50
N PHE A 194 -13.57 16.11 -10.10
CA PHE A 194 -15.02 16.15 -10.34
C PHE A 194 -15.47 15.03 -11.31
N ILE A 195 -14.56 14.54 -12.15
CA ILE A 195 -14.74 13.39 -13.04
C ILE A 195 -13.54 12.44 -12.84
N PRO A 196 -13.67 11.33 -12.09
CA PRO A 196 -12.58 10.37 -11.95
C PRO A 196 -12.42 9.60 -13.28
N ARG A 197 -11.39 9.94 -14.07
CA ARG A 197 -10.94 9.06 -15.16
C ARG A 197 -10.08 7.98 -14.52
N ILE A 198 -10.58 6.76 -14.54
CA ILE A 198 -9.82 5.59 -14.10
C ILE A 198 -8.93 5.19 -15.28
N LEU A 199 -7.62 5.13 -15.04
CA LEU A 199 -6.69 4.68 -16.06
C LEU A 199 -6.71 3.15 -16.20
N PRO A 200 -6.47 2.60 -17.41
CA PRO A 200 -6.47 1.16 -17.64
C PRO A 200 -5.59 0.42 -16.66
N PHE A 201 -5.98 -0.80 -16.28
CA PHE A 201 -5.25 -1.68 -15.38
C PHE A 201 -5.06 -1.19 -13.94
N SER A 202 -5.39 0.07 -13.62
CA SER A 202 -5.32 0.58 -12.24
C SER A 202 -6.24 -0.20 -11.29
N LYS A 203 -7.27 -0.87 -11.82
CA LYS A 203 -8.20 -1.72 -11.06
C LYS A 203 -7.69 -3.15 -10.83
N SER A 204 -6.90 -3.66 -11.75
CA SER A 204 -6.61 -5.09 -11.79
C SER A 204 -5.33 -5.39 -11.01
N PRO A 205 -5.35 -6.36 -10.08
CA PRO A 205 -4.12 -6.89 -9.51
C PRO A 205 -3.42 -7.85 -10.48
N THR A 206 -4.04 -8.27 -11.60
CA THR A 206 -3.58 -9.37 -12.46
C THR A 206 -2.54 -8.98 -13.51
N ASN A 207 -2.11 -7.73 -13.53
CA ASN A 207 -1.19 -7.22 -14.55
C ASN A 207 0.23 -7.50 -14.08
N THR A 208 0.87 -8.59 -14.52
CA THR A 208 2.30 -8.89 -14.27
C THR A 208 2.84 -8.66 -12.83
N ILE A 209 1.98 -8.49 -11.83
CA ILE A 209 2.34 -8.20 -10.45
C ILE A 209 2.45 -9.55 -9.76
N SER A 210 3.63 -9.88 -9.24
CA SER A 210 3.80 -11.15 -8.53
C SER A 210 3.13 -11.09 -7.14
N TYR A 211 3.33 -9.99 -6.42
CA TYR A 211 2.79 -9.77 -5.07
C TYR A 211 2.13 -8.41 -4.93
N PHE A 212 0.87 -8.39 -4.47
CA PHE A 212 0.13 -7.18 -4.15
C PHE A 212 -0.25 -7.17 -2.66
N ARG A 213 0.10 -6.09 -1.96
CA ARG A 213 -0.15 -5.90 -0.52
C ARG A 213 -0.83 -4.56 -0.30
N HIS A 214 -1.98 -4.56 0.39
CA HIS A 214 -2.75 -3.33 0.65
C HIS A 214 -3.18 -3.24 2.10
N ALA A 215 -2.64 -2.26 2.83
CA ALA A 215 -3.10 -1.87 4.15
C ALA A 215 -4.24 -0.85 4.03
N MET A 216 -5.43 -1.15 4.55
CA MET A 216 -6.65 -0.34 4.38
C MET A 216 -7.13 0.24 5.70
N SER A 217 -7.61 1.49 5.67
CA SER A 217 -8.17 2.17 6.84
C SER A 217 -9.65 1.82 7.07
N LEU A 218 -9.97 1.35 8.29
CA LEU A 218 -11.33 1.09 8.75
C LEU A 218 -12.11 2.38 9.04
N ASP A 219 -11.48 3.36 9.69
CA ASP A 219 -12.19 4.51 10.26
C ASP A 219 -12.23 5.75 9.34
N GLU A 220 -11.59 5.71 8.18
CA GLU A 220 -11.71 6.78 7.19
C GLU A 220 -13.11 6.79 6.55
N HIS A 221 -13.75 7.96 6.51
CA HIS A 221 -15.15 8.08 6.10
C HIS A 221 -15.50 9.38 5.37
N ARG A 222 -14.48 10.16 4.96
CA ARG A 222 -14.64 11.34 4.09
C ARG A 222 -15.09 10.92 2.68
N ALA A 223 -16.03 11.66 2.11
CA ALA A 223 -16.71 11.37 0.85
C ALA A 223 -15.78 11.15 -0.36
N LYS A 224 -14.62 11.81 -0.35
CA LYS A 224 -13.62 11.81 -1.42
C LYS A 224 -12.46 10.82 -1.18
N PHE A 225 -12.41 10.18 -0.01
CA PHE A 225 -11.39 9.19 0.35
C PHE A 225 -12.00 7.80 0.29
N LYS A 226 -12.35 7.34 -0.90
CA LYS A 226 -12.89 5.99 -1.10
C LYS A 226 -11.75 5.02 -1.34
N CYS A 227 -11.66 4.00 -0.48
CA CYS A 227 -10.67 2.94 -0.63
C CYS A 227 -10.84 2.24 -1.98
N PHE A 228 -9.71 2.08 -2.67
CA PHE A 228 -9.62 1.40 -3.93
C PHE A 228 -9.24 -0.07 -3.71
N ILE A 229 -10.26 -0.92 -3.57
CA ILE A 229 -10.11 -2.36 -3.28
C ILE A 229 -9.92 -3.13 -4.58
N SER A 230 -8.89 -3.98 -4.62
CA SER A 230 -8.47 -4.79 -5.75
C SER A 230 -9.15 -6.15 -5.79
N SER A 231 -9.35 -6.79 -4.64
CA SER A 231 -9.96 -8.12 -4.60
C SER A 231 -11.48 -8.04 -4.82
N ARG A 232 -11.93 -8.75 -5.85
CA ARG A 232 -13.23 -9.42 -5.82
C ARG A 232 -12.92 -10.89 -5.88
N THR A 233 -13.45 -11.68 -4.96
CA THR A 233 -13.26 -13.14 -5.01
C THR A 233 -13.80 -13.68 -6.34
N LYS A 234 -13.22 -14.76 -6.86
CA LYS A 234 -13.75 -15.44 -8.06
C LYS A 234 -15.25 -15.73 -7.91
N ALA A 235 -15.69 -16.14 -6.72
CA ALA A 235 -17.09 -16.36 -6.38
C ALA A 235 -17.95 -15.09 -6.45
N GLN A 236 -17.47 -13.93 -5.96
CA GLN A 236 -18.16 -12.65 -6.13
C GLN A 236 -18.19 -12.20 -7.59
N GLN A 237 -17.11 -12.45 -8.32
CA GLN A 237 -16.99 -12.10 -9.73
C GLN A 237 -17.99 -12.91 -10.58
N GLU A 238 -18.07 -14.22 -10.37
CA GLU A 238 -19.04 -15.13 -11.00
C GLU A 238 -20.50 -14.78 -10.64
N LEU A 239 -20.77 -14.44 -9.37
CA LEU A 239 -22.12 -14.04 -8.92
C LEU A 239 -22.56 -12.70 -9.52
N ILE A 240 -21.63 -11.76 -9.66
CA ILE A 240 -21.86 -10.47 -10.32
C ILE A 240 -22.05 -10.68 -11.82
N GLU A 241 -21.24 -11.51 -12.48
CA GLU A 241 -21.34 -11.80 -13.91
C GLU A 241 -22.66 -12.51 -14.28
N LYS A 242 -23.12 -13.45 -13.46
CA LYS A 242 -24.45 -14.07 -13.62
C LYS A 242 -25.59 -13.06 -13.50
N LYS A 243 -25.48 -12.08 -12.59
CA LYS A 243 -26.51 -11.02 -12.40
C LYS A 243 -26.37 -9.86 -13.40
N ALA A 244 -25.17 -9.65 -13.93
CA ALA A 244 -24.82 -8.66 -14.94
C ALA A 244 -25.37 -9.01 -16.32
N ALA A 245 -25.42 -10.30 -16.64
CA ALA A 245 -26.02 -10.82 -17.87
C ALA A 245 -27.48 -10.35 -18.06
N THR A 246 -28.14 -9.87 -17.00
CA THR A 246 -29.54 -9.42 -16.99
C THR A 246 -29.71 -7.89 -17.04
N ALA A 247 -28.65 -7.07 -17.04
CA ALA A 247 -28.77 -5.60 -16.92
C ALA A 247 -27.90 -4.83 -17.93
N SER A 248 -28.52 -3.99 -18.79
CA SER A 248 -27.86 -3.32 -19.93
C SER A 248 -26.89 -2.18 -19.60
N LYS A 249 -26.76 -1.77 -18.32
CA LYS A 249 -25.94 -0.61 -17.90
C LYS A 249 -24.53 -0.99 -17.40
N LEU A 250 -24.18 -2.28 -17.45
CA LEU A 250 -22.88 -2.85 -17.03
C LEU A 250 -21.88 -3.04 -18.19
N ASN A 251 -22.09 -2.38 -19.34
CA ASN A 251 -21.30 -2.63 -20.55
C ASN A 251 -19.84 -2.16 -20.45
N LYS A 252 -19.57 -0.94 -19.94
CA LYS A 252 -18.19 -0.38 -20.01
C LYS A 252 -17.17 -1.11 -19.11
N ASP A 253 -17.50 -1.38 -17.84
CA ASP A 253 -16.58 -2.12 -16.93
C ASP A 253 -16.37 -3.58 -17.41
N ARG A 254 -17.36 -4.16 -18.12
CA ARG A 254 -17.28 -5.51 -18.68
C ARG A 254 -16.46 -5.54 -19.96
N GLU A 255 -16.64 -4.54 -20.82
CA GLU A 255 -15.86 -4.32 -22.03
C GLU A 255 -14.39 -4.07 -21.69
N GLU A 256 -14.09 -3.22 -20.70
CA GLU A 256 -12.71 -3.01 -20.19
C GLU A 256 -12.08 -4.35 -19.78
N LYS A 257 -12.75 -5.17 -18.96
CA LYS A 257 -12.25 -6.48 -18.56
C LYS A 257 -12.09 -7.49 -19.70
N LEU A 258 -12.99 -7.44 -20.69
CA LEU A 258 -12.90 -8.30 -21.87
C LEU A 258 -11.68 -7.93 -22.70
N LEU A 259 -11.44 -6.63 -22.89
CA LEU A 259 -10.26 -6.10 -23.58
C LEU A 259 -8.98 -6.42 -22.83
N GLU A 260 -8.94 -6.24 -21.50
CA GLU A 260 -7.82 -6.67 -20.65
C GLU A 260 -7.53 -8.17 -20.83
N SER A 261 -8.56 -9.02 -20.76
CA SER A 261 -8.39 -10.47 -20.94
C SER A 261 -8.00 -10.86 -22.37
N GLN A 262 -8.39 -10.09 -23.38
CA GLN A 262 -7.99 -10.32 -24.77
C GLN A 262 -6.53 -9.95 -24.97
N PHE A 263 -6.14 -8.77 -24.49
CA PHE A 263 -4.76 -8.30 -24.49
C PHE A 263 -3.83 -9.32 -23.82
N ASP A 264 -4.17 -9.81 -22.62
CA ASP A 264 -3.36 -10.81 -21.91
C ASP A 264 -3.26 -12.17 -22.64
N LYS A 265 -4.20 -12.50 -23.54
CA LYS A 265 -4.16 -13.73 -24.35
C LYS A 265 -3.29 -13.58 -25.59
N GLU A 266 -3.33 -12.40 -26.19
CA GLU A 266 -2.61 -12.04 -27.41
C GLU A 266 -1.15 -11.66 -27.13
N ASP A 267 -0.86 -11.17 -25.91
CA ASP A 267 0.50 -10.89 -25.47
C ASP A 267 1.28 -12.19 -25.18
N HIS A 268 1.94 -12.70 -26.22
CA HIS A 268 2.81 -13.88 -26.14
C HIS A 268 4.18 -13.60 -25.52
N THR A 269 4.46 -12.34 -25.17
CA THR A 269 5.81 -11.90 -24.80
C THR A 269 6.10 -12.11 -23.31
N ILE A 270 5.10 -12.47 -22.52
CA ILE A 270 5.20 -12.73 -21.09
C ILE A 270 4.86 -14.21 -20.82
N SER A 271 5.75 -14.93 -20.13
CA SER A 271 5.41 -16.23 -19.56
C SER A 271 4.21 -16.06 -18.62
N LYS A 272 3.06 -16.68 -18.93
CA LYS A 272 1.79 -16.53 -18.19
C LYS A 272 2.04 -16.30 -16.69
N PRO A 273 1.67 -15.14 -16.12
CA PRO A 273 1.85 -14.93 -14.69
C PRO A 273 1.05 -16.00 -13.95
N THR A 274 1.70 -16.66 -12.99
CA THR A 274 0.98 -17.22 -11.83
C THR A 274 0.07 -16.11 -11.31
N SER A 275 -1.19 -16.43 -11.03
CA SER A 275 -2.15 -15.45 -10.50
C SER A 275 -1.50 -14.62 -9.38
N PRO A 276 -1.64 -13.28 -9.39
CA PRO A 276 -0.98 -12.42 -8.40
C PRO A 276 -1.33 -12.88 -6.99
N ASP A 277 -0.34 -12.97 -6.11
CA ASP A 277 -0.59 -13.16 -4.68
C ASP A 277 -1.08 -11.82 -4.12
N VAL A 278 -2.39 -11.74 -3.89
CA VAL A 278 -3.08 -10.54 -3.39
C VAL A 278 -3.42 -10.70 -1.91
N LEU A 279 -2.96 -9.76 -1.09
CA LEU A 279 -3.32 -9.67 0.32
C LEU A 279 -3.74 -8.24 0.67
N GLU A 280 -5.01 -8.08 1.03
CA GLU A 280 -5.60 -6.82 1.48
C GLU A 280 -6.02 -6.99 2.94
N VAL A 281 -5.60 -6.08 3.82
CA VAL A 281 -5.77 -6.18 5.27
C VAL A 281 -6.29 -4.86 5.83
N TRP A 282 -7.33 -4.95 6.65
CA TRP A 282 -7.95 -3.82 7.33
C TRP A 282 -7.24 -3.51 8.67
N PHE A 283 -6.89 -2.25 8.87
CA PHE A 283 -6.26 -1.69 10.08
C PHE A 283 -7.17 -0.62 10.71
N ALA A 284 -7.08 -0.49 12.04
CA ALA A 284 -7.78 0.56 12.79
C ALA A 284 -7.15 1.92 12.52
N GLY A 285 -7.96 2.98 12.55
CA GLY A 285 -7.53 4.34 12.25
C GLY A 285 -8.09 4.89 10.95
N ALA A 286 -8.02 6.22 10.81
CA ALA A 286 -8.37 6.96 9.59
C ALA A 286 -7.24 6.89 8.55
N HIS A 287 -7.33 7.68 7.47
CA HIS A 287 -6.40 7.60 6.33
C HIS A 287 -4.92 7.72 6.72
N CYS A 288 -4.57 8.76 7.49
CA CYS A 288 -3.19 9.03 7.94
C CYS A 288 -2.78 8.13 9.12
N ASP A 289 -3.73 7.49 9.82
CA ASP A 289 -3.42 6.47 10.82
C ASP A 289 -2.98 5.15 10.18
N VAL A 290 -3.19 4.97 8.87
CA VAL A 290 -2.66 3.82 8.11
C VAL A 290 -1.48 4.22 7.23
N GLY A 291 -1.54 5.41 6.66
CA GLY A 291 -0.51 5.92 5.75
C GLY A 291 0.60 6.75 6.36
N GLY A 292 0.53 7.11 7.65
CA GLY A 292 1.42 8.09 8.28
C GLY A 292 0.96 9.54 8.09
N GLY A 293 1.63 10.47 8.78
CA GLY A 293 1.33 11.91 8.75
C GLY A 293 0.14 12.38 9.59
N ALA A 294 -0.30 11.58 10.57
CA ALA A 294 -1.38 11.97 11.48
C ALA A 294 -0.91 12.73 12.73
N VAL A 295 0.35 12.52 13.13
CA VAL A 295 0.97 13.05 14.35
C VAL A 295 2.41 13.44 14.07
N PRO A 296 3.04 14.30 14.91
CA PRO A 296 4.44 14.68 14.76
C PRO A 296 5.39 13.47 14.84
N ASN A 297 6.52 13.55 14.14
CA ASN A 297 7.54 12.49 14.06
C ASN A 297 8.07 12.04 15.43
N GLU A 298 8.09 12.93 16.43
CA GLU A 298 8.58 12.67 17.78
C GLU A 298 7.60 11.80 18.60
N THR A 299 6.39 11.58 18.10
CA THR A 299 5.37 10.77 18.76
C THR A 299 5.81 9.31 18.78
N ARG A 300 6.13 8.79 19.97
CA ARG A 300 6.68 7.44 20.12
C ARG A 300 5.74 6.31 19.67
N HIS A 301 4.47 6.41 20.04
CA HIS A 301 3.45 5.42 19.72
C HIS A 301 2.35 6.03 18.85
N MET A 302 2.04 5.39 17.73
CA MET A 302 1.05 5.87 16.77
C MET A 302 0.46 4.72 15.95
N LEU A 303 -0.80 4.85 15.54
CA LEU A 303 -1.52 3.81 14.79
C LEU A 303 -0.81 3.41 13.49
N SER A 304 -0.16 4.37 12.81
CA SER A 304 0.49 4.18 11.50
C SER A 304 1.75 3.33 11.54
N ARG A 305 2.37 3.13 12.71
CA ARG A 305 3.53 2.25 12.83
C ARG A 305 3.19 0.77 12.64
N ILE A 306 1.97 0.34 13.00
CA ILE A 306 1.50 -1.04 12.80
C ILE A 306 1.48 -1.41 11.30
N PRO A 307 0.78 -0.68 10.40
CA PRO A 307 0.81 -0.98 8.98
C PRO A 307 2.15 -0.71 8.29
N LEU A 308 3.03 0.13 8.86
CA LEU A 308 4.42 0.26 8.41
C LEU A 308 5.19 -1.05 8.66
N ARG A 309 5.19 -1.53 9.91
CA ARG A 309 5.85 -2.80 10.29
C ARG A 309 5.29 -3.96 9.48
N TRP A 310 3.96 -4.04 9.36
CA TRP A 310 3.31 -5.06 8.53
C TRP A 310 3.83 -5.05 7.09
N MET A 311 3.90 -3.88 6.44
CA MET A 311 4.40 -3.78 5.06
C MET A 311 5.87 -4.20 4.93
N ILE A 312 6.71 -3.81 5.89
CA ILE A 312 8.11 -4.26 5.95
C ILE A 312 8.16 -5.78 6.04
N ARG A 313 7.41 -6.42 6.95
CA ARG A 313 7.35 -7.88 7.05
C ARG A 313 6.84 -8.53 5.77
N GLN A 314 5.90 -7.91 5.05
CA GLN A 314 5.48 -8.41 3.74
C GLN A 314 6.64 -8.41 2.72
N CYS A 315 7.58 -7.46 2.80
CA CYS A 315 8.76 -7.45 1.95
C CYS A 315 9.65 -8.69 2.17
N PHE A 316 9.80 -9.13 3.43
CA PHE A 316 10.51 -10.37 3.79
C PHE A 316 9.72 -11.61 3.35
N ALA A 317 8.42 -11.64 3.67
CA ALA A 317 7.53 -12.75 3.34
C ALA A 317 7.47 -13.05 1.84
N CYS A 318 7.62 -12.02 0.99
CA CYS A 318 7.55 -12.13 -0.46
C CYS A 318 8.91 -12.21 -1.14
N ASN A 319 10.04 -12.36 -0.41
CA ASN A 319 11.39 -12.42 -1.00
C ASN A 319 11.71 -11.25 -1.95
N THR A 320 11.30 -10.03 -1.60
CA THR A 320 11.48 -8.82 -2.43
C THR A 320 12.95 -8.49 -2.69
N GLY A 321 13.85 -8.90 -1.80
CA GLY A 321 15.26 -8.57 -1.88
C GLY A 321 15.58 -7.12 -1.55
N ILE A 322 14.60 -6.32 -1.09
CA ILE A 322 14.79 -4.97 -0.58
C ILE A 322 15.78 -5.01 0.58
N ILE A 323 16.75 -4.12 0.59
CA ILE A 323 17.78 -4.03 1.61
C ILE A 323 17.42 -2.91 2.57
N PHE A 324 17.30 -3.26 3.85
CA PHE A 324 17.00 -2.36 4.93
C PHE A 324 18.22 -2.15 5.84
N ASP A 325 18.36 -0.95 6.38
CA ASP A 325 19.32 -0.66 7.45
C ASP A 325 18.78 -1.21 8.77
N THR A 326 19.58 -2.01 9.46
CA THR A 326 19.15 -2.78 10.64
C THR A 326 18.75 -1.87 11.80
N SER A 327 19.51 -0.80 12.03
CA SER A 327 19.19 0.18 13.08
C SER A 327 17.85 0.85 12.82
N SER A 328 17.57 1.21 11.56
CA SER A 328 16.30 1.84 11.19
C SER A 328 15.11 0.87 11.34
N LEU A 329 15.30 -0.43 11.06
CA LEU A 329 14.28 -1.46 11.36
C LEU A 329 13.97 -1.53 12.85
N ALA A 330 15.02 -1.51 13.67
CA ALA A 330 14.89 -1.48 15.11
C ALA A 330 14.12 -0.22 15.59
N ASP A 331 14.44 0.96 15.07
CA ASP A 331 13.80 2.22 15.44
C ASP A 331 12.29 2.26 15.10
N VAL A 332 11.85 1.55 14.05
CA VAL A 332 10.42 1.41 13.72
C VAL A 332 9.72 0.30 14.52
N GLY A 333 10.45 -0.40 15.39
CA GLY A 333 9.96 -1.43 16.30
C GLY A 333 9.83 -2.82 15.68
N ILE A 334 10.59 -3.11 14.62
CA ILE A 334 10.71 -4.49 14.09
C ILE A 334 11.62 -5.30 15.01
N ASP A 335 11.16 -6.48 15.43
CA ASP A 335 12.02 -7.44 16.13
C ASP A 335 13.00 -8.07 15.14
N VAL A 336 14.24 -7.56 15.10
CA VAL A 336 15.26 -7.92 14.10
C VAL A 336 15.55 -9.44 14.07
N PRO A 337 15.74 -10.14 15.21
CA PRO A 337 15.82 -11.60 15.24
C PRO A 337 14.64 -12.35 14.60
N SER A 338 13.46 -11.73 14.52
CA SER A 338 12.29 -12.35 13.88
C SER A 338 12.32 -12.25 12.34
N VAL A 339 13.18 -11.40 11.78
CA VAL A 339 13.31 -11.19 10.32
C VAL A 339 14.67 -11.64 9.76
N TRP A 340 15.63 -11.96 10.63
CA TRP A 340 16.97 -12.42 10.25
C TRP A 340 17.55 -13.40 11.29
N PRO A 341 18.31 -14.45 10.89
CA PRO A 341 18.69 -14.80 9.51
C PRO A 341 17.58 -15.50 8.72
N THR A 342 16.54 -15.96 9.40
CA THR A 342 15.35 -16.58 8.80
C THR A 342 14.13 -15.79 9.23
N TYR A 343 13.27 -15.47 8.27
CA TYR A 343 12.02 -14.77 8.52
C TYR A 343 11.04 -15.68 9.26
N ILE A 344 10.56 -15.21 10.40
CA ILE A 344 9.52 -15.86 11.21
C ILE A 344 8.23 -15.04 11.07
N PRO A 345 7.17 -15.58 10.46
CA PRO A 345 5.90 -14.88 10.39
C PRO A 345 5.31 -14.62 11.79
N ASN A 346 4.76 -13.42 11.99
CA ASN A 346 4.02 -13.13 13.22
C ASN A 346 2.82 -14.07 13.33
N LYS A 347 2.56 -14.54 14.55
CA LYS A 347 1.34 -15.28 14.89
C LYS A 347 0.40 -14.35 15.63
N VAL A 348 -0.90 -14.49 15.39
CA VAL A 348 -1.92 -13.83 16.19
C VAL A 348 -1.73 -14.26 17.65
N PRO A 349 -1.55 -13.33 18.61
CA PRO A 349 -1.32 -13.70 20.01
C PRO A 349 -2.48 -14.52 20.58
N ILE A 350 -2.16 -15.63 21.26
CA ILE A 350 -3.13 -16.49 21.95
C ILE A 350 -3.52 -15.81 23.27
N ASP A 351 -4.78 -15.94 23.72
CA ASP A 351 -5.32 -15.24 24.90
C ASP A 351 -4.50 -15.43 26.20
N SER A 352 -3.79 -16.56 26.37
CA SER A 352 -2.88 -16.78 27.50
C SER A 352 -1.66 -15.86 27.50
N GLN A 353 -1.11 -15.54 26.33
CA GLN A 353 0.03 -14.63 26.16
C GLN A 353 -0.37 -13.15 26.30
N LYS A 354 -1.65 -12.82 26.12
CA LYS A 354 -2.17 -11.46 26.34
C LYS A 354 -2.09 -11.02 27.80
N ASN A 355 -2.23 -11.96 28.73
CA ASN A 355 -2.17 -11.68 30.18
C ASN A 355 -0.72 -11.49 30.64
N GLU A 356 0.22 -12.31 30.14
CA GLU A 356 1.66 -12.18 30.43
C GLU A 356 2.29 -10.93 29.80
N MET A 357 1.87 -10.54 28.60
CA MET A 357 2.26 -9.25 28.03
C MET A 357 1.79 -8.11 28.93
N GLY A 358 0.52 -8.12 29.38
CA GLY A 358 0.00 -7.09 30.27
C GLY A 358 0.78 -6.89 31.58
N THR A 359 1.29 -7.97 32.18
CA THR A 359 2.15 -7.91 33.39
C THR A 359 3.58 -7.46 33.09
N LYS A 360 4.22 -7.97 32.03
CA LYS A 360 5.56 -7.48 31.60
C LYS A 360 5.52 -6.01 31.17
N THR A 361 4.44 -5.56 30.56
CA THR A 361 4.21 -4.15 30.20
C THR A 361 4.20 -3.24 31.43
N GLN A 362 3.68 -3.69 32.56
CA GLN A 362 3.71 -2.90 33.80
C GLN A 362 5.12 -2.79 34.39
N GLU A 363 5.94 -3.82 34.32
CA GLU A 363 7.32 -3.80 34.85
C GLU A 363 8.27 -2.94 34.01
N ILE A 364 8.16 -2.97 32.68
CA ILE A 364 9.05 -2.19 31.79
C ILE A 364 8.75 -0.68 31.86
N PHE A 365 7.51 -0.30 32.17
CA PHE A 365 7.09 1.10 32.30
C PHE A 365 7.80 1.86 33.45
N PHE A 366 8.44 1.16 34.40
CA PHE A 366 9.13 1.77 35.53
C PHE A 366 10.62 2.09 35.29
N HIS A 367 11.23 1.68 34.16
CA HIS A 367 12.69 1.66 34.00
C HIS A 367 13.29 2.59 32.92
N THR A 368 12.51 3.42 32.23
CA THR A 368 13.02 4.26 31.14
C THR A 368 13.40 5.68 31.58
N ASP A 369 14.52 5.80 32.30
CA ASP A 369 15.29 7.05 32.39
C ASP A 369 16.76 6.75 32.04
N THR A 370 17.33 7.56 31.14
CA THR A 370 18.72 7.62 30.61
C THR A 370 19.00 6.89 29.28
N PHE A 371 19.41 7.65 28.25
CA PHE A 371 19.77 7.14 26.92
C PHE A 371 21.13 7.69 26.46
N THR A 372 22.12 6.81 26.33
CA THR A 372 23.39 7.07 25.63
C THR A 372 23.95 5.77 25.02
N ASP A 373 24.18 5.79 23.69
CA ASP A 373 24.92 4.83 22.84
C ASP A 373 24.12 3.81 21.97
N ASP A 374 24.57 3.64 20.71
CA ASP A 374 23.86 2.94 19.61
C ASP A 374 23.83 1.40 19.74
N LYS A 375 24.80 0.79 20.43
CA LYS A 375 24.81 -0.67 20.66
C LYS A 375 23.84 -1.11 21.75
N ASN A 376 23.55 -0.25 22.73
CA ASN A 376 22.60 -0.55 23.80
C ASN A 376 21.14 -0.42 23.32
N ARG A 377 20.88 0.34 22.25
CA ARG A 377 19.53 0.52 21.68
C ARG A 377 18.88 -0.79 21.23
N LEU A 378 19.66 -1.73 20.67
CA LEU A 378 19.14 -3.04 20.23
C LEU A 378 18.81 -3.98 21.40
N LEU A 379 19.48 -3.80 22.55
CA LEU A 379 19.29 -4.61 23.75
C LEU A 379 18.10 -4.15 24.62
N GLU A 380 17.64 -2.91 24.45
CA GLU A 380 16.53 -2.30 25.20
C GLU A 380 15.21 -2.24 24.42
N MET A 381 15.14 -2.86 23.24
CA MET A 381 13.94 -2.88 22.42
C MET A 381 12.81 -3.71 23.07
N LEU A 382 11.60 -3.11 23.11
CA LEU A 382 10.41 -3.87 23.43
C LEU A 382 10.15 -4.91 22.32
N PRO A 383 9.65 -6.11 22.66
CA PRO A 383 9.16 -7.04 21.65
C PRO A 383 8.12 -6.36 20.74
N GLU A 384 8.15 -6.67 19.45
CA GLU A 384 7.28 -6.03 18.44
C GLU A 384 5.79 -6.10 18.81
N GLN A 385 5.33 -7.18 19.44
CA GLN A 385 3.94 -7.32 19.88
C GLN A 385 3.57 -6.33 21.01
N VAL A 386 4.55 -5.91 21.81
CA VAL A 386 4.37 -4.89 22.85
C VAL A 386 4.31 -3.50 22.21
N GLU A 387 5.13 -3.24 21.18
CA GLU A 387 5.01 -2.02 20.36
C GLU A 387 3.62 -1.91 19.72
N ASP A 388 3.19 -2.98 19.05
CA ASP A 388 1.85 -3.10 18.47
C ASP A 388 0.75 -2.88 19.50
N HIS A 389 0.94 -3.35 20.74
CA HIS A 389 -0.02 -3.14 21.81
C HIS A 389 -0.22 -1.66 22.11
N PHE A 390 0.86 -0.91 22.33
CA PHE A 390 0.77 0.52 22.64
C PHE A 390 0.29 1.35 21.45
N ASP A 391 0.76 1.03 20.25
CA ASP A 391 0.34 1.68 19.01
C ASP A 391 -1.17 1.47 18.78
N ALA A 392 -1.69 0.28 19.05
CA ALA A 392 -3.10 -0.07 18.86
C ALA A 392 -4.06 0.65 19.81
N LEU A 393 -3.56 1.26 20.89
CA LEU A 393 -4.37 2.00 21.87
C LEU A 393 -4.40 3.52 21.60
N GLN A 394 -3.61 4.01 20.65
CA GLN A 394 -3.53 5.44 20.34
C GLN A 394 -4.85 6.00 19.79
N PRO A 395 -5.14 7.31 19.96
CA PRO A 395 -6.37 7.91 19.45
C PRO A 395 -6.47 7.83 17.91
N ILE A 396 -7.69 7.73 17.39
CA ILE A 396 -7.96 7.75 15.94
C ILE A 396 -8.01 9.20 15.46
N ASN A 397 -7.27 9.50 14.39
CA ASN A 397 -7.17 10.83 13.80
C ASN A 397 -8.26 11.08 12.75
N ASP A 398 -9.50 11.21 13.25
CA ASP A 398 -10.69 11.47 12.44
C ASP A 398 -10.75 12.93 11.96
N MET A 399 -10.47 13.13 10.67
CA MET A 399 -10.45 14.46 10.03
C MET A 399 -11.81 15.15 9.97
N LEU A 400 -12.94 14.42 10.01
CA LEU A 400 -14.27 15.05 10.06
C LEU A 400 -14.57 15.63 11.45
N LYS A 401 -13.89 15.15 12.50
CA LYS A 401 -13.94 15.74 13.84
C LYS A 401 -12.91 16.85 14.02
N GLN A 402 -11.68 16.63 13.57
CA GLN A 402 -10.58 17.58 13.76
C GLN A 402 -10.74 18.84 12.90
N ALA A 403 -11.17 18.69 11.64
CA ALA A 403 -11.27 19.78 10.68
C ALA A 403 -12.69 19.86 10.08
N LYS A 404 -13.55 20.68 10.72
CA LYS A 404 -14.97 20.83 10.34
C LYS A 404 -15.20 21.27 8.89
N GLY A 405 -14.21 21.88 8.23
CA GLY A 405 -14.30 22.26 6.81
C GLY A 405 -14.56 21.09 5.86
N TRP A 406 -14.18 19.86 6.23
CA TRP A 406 -14.47 18.67 5.44
C TRP A 406 -15.96 18.39 5.26
N TRP A 407 -16.83 18.85 6.18
CA TRP A 407 -18.28 18.68 6.09
C TRP A 407 -18.89 19.35 4.84
N VAL A 408 -18.23 20.34 4.27
CA VAL A 408 -18.67 20.95 3.00
C VAL A 408 -18.70 19.92 1.88
N LEU A 409 -17.71 19.02 1.83
CA LEU A 409 -17.65 17.95 0.82
C LEU A 409 -18.58 16.78 1.15
N GLU A 410 -19.04 16.65 2.39
CA GLU A 410 -19.98 15.61 2.82
C GLU A 410 -21.41 15.86 2.32
N ILE A 411 -21.75 17.13 2.09
CA ILE A 411 -23.04 17.57 1.53
C ILE A 411 -23.01 17.51 -0.01
N TRP A 412 -21.83 17.37 -0.62
CA TRP A 412 -21.72 17.23 -2.06
C TRP A 412 -22.28 15.88 -2.54
N PRO A 413 -23.13 15.84 -3.59
CA PRO A 413 -23.65 14.59 -4.13
C PRO A 413 -22.52 13.68 -4.63
N VAL A 414 -22.39 12.50 -4.04
CA VAL A 414 -21.41 11.48 -4.45
C VAL A 414 -22.11 10.14 -4.73
N LYS A 415 -21.48 9.32 -5.57
CA LYS A 415 -21.93 7.93 -5.79
C LYS A 415 -21.64 7.11 -4.53
N VAL A 416 -22.65 6.85 -3.71
CA VAL A 416 -22.56 5.98 -2.54
C VAL A 416 -23.01 4.56 -2.90
N LYS A 417 -22.41 3.56 -2.26
CA LYS A 417 -22.91 2.19 -2.29
C LYS A 417 -23.74 1.95 -1.05
N THR A 418 -24.91 1.34 -1.21
CA THR A 418 -25.75 0.91 -0.08
C THR A 418 -26.20 -0.52 -0.28
N GLN A 419 -26.21 -1.29 0.80
CA GLN A 419 -26.71 -2.66 0.78
C GLN A 419 -28.25 -2.65 0.82
N LYS A 420 -28.90 -3.31 -0.15
CA LYS A 420 -30.37 -3.41 -0.25
C LYS A 420 -30.89 -4.73 0.31
N LYS A 421 -30.18 -5.83 0.02
CA LYS A 421 -30.40 -7.21 0.49
C LYS A 421 -29.03 -7.87 0.70
N ALA A 422 -28.97 -9.01 1.39
CA ALA A 422 -27.73 -9.79 1.53
C ALA A 422 -27.07 -9.97 0.15
N ASN A 423 -25.80 -9.59 0.02
CA ASN A 423 -25.04 -9.63 -1.23
C ASN A 423 -25.55 -8.80 -2.42
N GLN A 424 -26.39 -7.78 -2.18
CA GLN A 424 -26.82 -6.84 -3.24
C GLN A 424 -26.52 -5.39 -2.88
N TRP A 425 -25.53 -4.84 -3.58
CA TRP A 425 -25.08 -3.45 -3.45
C TRP A 425 -25.66 -2.60 -4.59
N GLU A 426 -26.28 -1.48 -4.25
CA GLU A 426 -26.80 -0.50 -5.22
C GLU A 426 -25.93 0.76 -5.19
N LYS A 427 -25.58 1.29 -6.37
CA LYS A 427 -24.93 2.60 -6.51
C LYS A 427 -26.02 3.66 -6.62
N LYS A 428 -26.09 4.59 -5.67
CA LYS A 428 -26.99 5.75 -5.73
C LYS A 428 -26.22 7.05 -5.55
N VAL A 429 -26.74 8.13 -6.11
CA VAL A 429 -26.20 9.48 -5.84
C VAL A 429 -26.87 9.99 -4.56
N ALA A 430 -26.07 10.29 -3.55
CA ALA A 430 -26.54 10.85 -2.28
C ALA A 430 -25.43 11.68 -1.62
N MET A 431 -25.81 12.47 -0.62
CA MET A 431 -24.85 13.09 0.29
C MET A 431 -24.17 11.99 1.13
N ASN A 432 -22.87 12.13 1.40
CA ASN A 432 -22.12 11.13 2.15
C ASN A 432 -22.41 11.21 3.65
N LEU A 433 -22.53 12.43 4.19
CA LEU A 433 -22.90 12.71 5.59
C LEU A 433 -22.05 11.92 6.62
N GLY A 434 -20.76 11.76 6.35
CA GLY A 434 -19.83 11.04 7.23
C GLY A 434 -20.09 9.53 7.28
N ARG A 435 -20.70 8.94 6.25
CA ARG A 435 -20.96 7.49 6.20
C ARG A 435 -19.66 6.70 6.14
N PHE A 436 -19.57 5.69 7.00
CA PHE A 436 -18.44 4.76 7.06
C PHE A 436 -18.29 3.93 5.78
N ARG A 437 -17.06 3.47 5.54
CA ARG A 437 -16.71 2.69 4.36
C ARG A 437 -17.48 1.36 4.31
N PRO A 438 -18.00 0.97 3.13
CA PRO A 438 -18.58 -0.35 2.94
C PRO A 438 -17.48 -1.40 2.75
N VAL A 439 -17.53 -2.47 3.54
CA VAL A 439 -16.69 -3.66 3.40
C VAL A 439 -17.50 -4.67 2.59
N GLN A 440 -17.09 -4.87 1.34
CA GLN A 440 -17.84 -5.66 0.36
C GLN A 440 -17.36 -7.10 0.29
N GLU A 441 -16.19 -7.40 0.84
CA GLU A 441 -15.57 -8.71 0.87
C GLU A 441 -16.41 -9.68 1.74
N ILE A 442 -16.47 -10.96 1.34
CA ILE A 442 -17.15 -12.01 2.11
C ILE A 442 -16.28 -12.44 3.30
N GLU A 443 -14.97 -12.49 3.11
CA GLU A 443 -14.01 -12.91 4.14
C GLU A 443 -12.93 -11.83 4.31
N PRO A 444 -13.31 -10.61 4.75
CA PRO A 444 -12.36 -9.52 4.92
C PRO A 444 -11.31 -9.89 5.97
N LYS A 445 -10.03 -9.63 5.66
CA LYS A 445 -8.92 -9.84 6.59
C LYS A 445 -8.69 -8.59 7.43
N MET A 446 -8.57 -8.76 8.73
CA MET A 446 -8.35 -7.68 9.69
C MET A 446 -7.14 -7.98 10.54
N HIS A 447 -6.28 -6.99 10.74
CA HIS A 447 -5.10 -7.15 11.58
C HIS A 447 -5.50 -7.41 13.04
N TRP A 448 -4.78 -8.28 13.73
CA TRP A 448 -5.11 -8.69 15.11
C TRP A 448 -5.17 -7.52 16.10
N THR A 449 -4.39 -6.45 15.86
CA THR A 449 -4.39 -5.25 16.69
C THR A 449 -5.74 -4.54 16.71
N VAL A 450 -6.57 -4.71 15.68
CA VAL A 450 -7.94 -4.18 15.67
C VAL A 450 -8.79 -4.90 16.73
N LYS A 451 -8.68 -6.23 16.81
CA LYS A 451 -9.36 -7.01 17.85
C LYS A 451 -8.84 -6.65 19.24
N LEU A 452 -7.52 -6.50 19.40
CA LEU A 452 -6.93 -6.00 20.64
C LEU A 452 -7.56 -4.65 21.06
N ARG A 453 -7.67 -3.71 20.13
CA ARG A 453 -8.29 -2.40 20.38
C ARG A 453 -9.76 -2.53 20.79
N MET A 454 -10.53 -3.40 20.13
CA MET A 454 -11.93 -3.69 20.49
C MET A 454 -12.05 -4.17 21.94
N GLU A 455 -11.18 -5.11 22.34
CA GLU A 455 -11.16 -5.70 23.68
C GLU A 455 -10.73 -4.68 24.75
N LYS A 456 -9.70 -3.88 24.49
CA LYS A 456 -9.08 -2.99 25.51
C LYS A 456 -9.74 -1.62 25.64
N THR A 457 -10.31 -1.09 24.55
CA THR A 457 -10.87 0.29 24.53
C THR A 457 -12.38 0.33 24.36
N GLY A 458 -13.02 -0.82 24.11
CA GLY A 458 -14.43 -0.87 23.72
C GLY A 458 -14.71 -0.33 22.31
N TYR A 459 -13.68 -0.23 21.46
CA TYR A 459 -13.80 0.16 20.06
C TYR A 459 -14.80 -0.75 19.32
N LYS A 460 -15.67 -0.13 18.51
CA LYS A 460 -16.68 -0.82 17.70
C LYS A 460 -16.45 -0.52 16.23
N LEU A 461 -16.45 -1.56 15.41
CA LEU A 461 -16.45 -1.43 13.96
C LEU A 461 -17.73 -0.72 13.50
N LYS A 462 -17.59 0.33 12.70
CA LYS A 462 -18.70 1.15 12.20
C LYS A 462 -18.96 0.97 10.70
N ASN A 463 -18.11 0.19 10.04
CA ASN A 463 -18.17 -0.10 8.62
C ASN A 463 -19.48 -0.81 8.25
N ASP A 464 -19.99 -0.53 7.05
CA ASP A 464 -21.14 -1.24 6.49
C ASP A 464 -20.63 -2.56 5.89
N VAL A 465 -20.67 -3.62 6.70
CA VAL A 465 -20.15 -4.95 6.35
C VAL A 465 -21.26 -5.79 5.70
N ALA A 466 -20.91 -6.62 4.72
CA ALA A 466 -21.88 -7.55 4.16
C ALA A 466 -22.48 -8.47 5.26
N LYS A 467 -23.79 -8.80 5.17
CA LYS A 467 -24.51 -9.47 6.26
C LYS A 467 -23.97 -10.87 6.57
N ASP A 468 -23.37 -11.49 5.58
CA ASP A 468 -22.77 -12.81 5.57
C ASP A 468 -21.24 -12.77 5.67
N ALA A 469 -20.65 -11.58 5.78
CA ALA A 469 -19.21 -11.47 5.86
C ALA A 469 -18.68 -11.81 7.25
N THR A 470 -17.61 -12.60 7.28
CA THR A 470 -16.93 -13.01 8.51
C THR A 470 -15.51 -12.48 8.50
N TRP A 471 -15.14 -11.74 9.56
CA TRP A 471 -13.81 -11.18 9.71
C TRP A 471 -12.78 -12.28 10.01
N ASN A 472 -11.77 -12.36 9.16
CA ASN A 472 -10.62 -13.25 9.36
C ASN A 472 -9.46 -12.48 9.98
N LEU A 473 -8.96 -12.93 11.12
CA LEU A 473 -7.81 -12.31 11.77
C LEU A 473 -6.52 -12.69 11.07
N THR A 474 -5.63 -11.72 10.92
CA THR A 474 -4.29 -11.90 10.34
C THR A 474 -3.26 -11.10 11.13
N ALA A 475 -1.99 -11.41 10.90
CA ALA A 475 -0.84 -10.79 11.55
C ALA A 475 0.10 -10.14 10.54
#